data_AF-A0A356E2X3-F1
#
_entry.id   AF-A0A356E2X3-F1
#
_cell.length_a   1.000
_cell.length_b   1.000
_cell.length_c   1.000
_cell.angle_alpha   90.00
_cell.angle_beta   90.00
_cell.angle_gamma   90.00
#
_symmetry.space_group_name_H-M   'P 1'
#
loop_
_entity.id
_entity.type
_entity.pdbx_description
1 polymer ?
#
loop_
_entity_poly.entity_id
_entity_poly.type
_entity_poly.pdbx_seq_one_letter_code
_entity_poly.pdbx_strand_id
1 'polypeptide(L)'
;TVTAGQILGTVQETSRIEHRILVPVHIKSAVVSEIVEPGEYTIEDILATVVLPNGHQEQICMLQRWPIRLPRPVEKRLALKQPLITGLRVIDTLFPLA
;
A
#
# COMPACT_ATOMS: atom_id res chain seq x y z
N THR A 1 0.80 -17.07 3.81
CA THR A 1 2.00 -16.24 4.04
C THR A 1 1.85 -14.98 3.23
N VAL A 2 2.29 -13.85 3.78
CA VAL A 2 2.23 -12.54 3.15
C VAL A 2 3.58 -11.85 3.22
N THR A 3 3.84 -10.94 2.29
CA THR A 3 5.07 -10.16 2.21
C THR A 3 4.79 -8.66 2.24
N ALA A 4 5.83 -7.87 2.53
CA ALA A 4 5.78 -6.41 2.49
C ALA A 4 5.12 -5.89 1.19
N GLY A 5 4.15 -4.98 1.33
CA GLY A 5 3.44 -4.37 0.20
C GLY A 5 2.32 -5.23 -0.41
N GLN A 6 2.07 -6.44 0.10
CA GLN A 6 0.91 -7.23 -0.30
C GLN A 6 -0.38 -6.62 0.25
N ILE A 7 -1.48 -6.73 -0.49
CA ILE A 7 -2.79 -6.19 -0.11
C ILE A 7 -3.47 -7.17 0.86
N LEU A 8 -3.88 -6.68 2.04
CA LEU A 8 -4.64 -7.43 3.04
C LEU A 8 -6.15 -7.21 2.91
N GLY A 9 -6.55 -6.03 2.43
CA GLY A 9 -7.95 -5.65 2.26
C GLY A 9 -8.07 -4.35 1.48
N THR A 10 -9.32 -4.00 1.14
CA THR A 10 -9.65 -2.75 0.43
C THR A 10 -10.77 -2.02 1.15
N VAL A 11 -10.74 -0.69 1.09
CA VAL A 11 -11.75 0.20 1.69
C VAL A 11 -12.11 1.27 0.67
N GLN A 12 -13.40 1.54 0.52
CA GLN A 12 -13.85 2.64 -0.33
C GLN A 12 -13.69 3.98 0.41
N GLU A 13 -12.62 4.73 0.13
CA GLU A 13 -12.34 6.01 0.82
C GLU A 13 -13.23 7.14 0.30
N THR A 14 -13.42 7.20 -1.02
CA THR A 14 -14.32 8.17 -1.67
C THR A 14 -15.10 7.48 -2.78
N SER A 15 -16.08 8.14 -3.38
CA SER A 15 -16.87 7.58 -4.51
C SER A 15 -16.03 7.15 -5.72
N ARG A 16 -14.76 7.57 -5.82
CA ARG A 16 -13.86 7.26 -6.94
C ARG A 16 -12.59 6.49 -6.57
N ILE A 17 -12.24 6.44 -5.29
CA ILE A 17 -10.94 5.91 -4.85
C ILE A 17 -11.17 4.71 -3.93
N GLU A 18 -10.67 3.55 -4.39
CA GLU A 18 -10.49 2.36 -3.58
C GLU A 18 -9.11 2.42 -2.90
N HIS A 19 -9.10 2.48 -1.58
CA HIS A 19 -7.89 2.44 -0.76
C HIS A 19 -7.49 0.99 -0.51
N ARG A 20 -6.21 0.68 -0.70
CA ARG A 20 -5.66 -0.67 -0.49
C ARG A 20 -4.84 -0.71 0.79
N ILE A 21 -5.24 -1.56 1.72
CA ILE A 21 -4.53 -1.77 2.99
C ILE A 21 -3.38 -2.74 2.73
N LEU A 22 -2.15 -2.28 2.92
CA LEU A 22 -0.94 -3.05 2.61
C LEU A 22 -0.32 -3.65 3.87
N VAL A 23 0.42 -4.73 3.70
CA VAL A 23 1.35 -5.21 4.73
C VAL A 23 2.49 -4.18 4.90
N PRO A 24 2.77 -3.72 6.12
CA PRO A 24 3.87 -2.80 6.38
C PRO A 24 5.23 -3.32 5.89
N VAL A 25 6.08 -2.40 5.44
CA VAL A 25 7.33 -2.72 4.74
C VAL A 25 8.37 -3.39 5.65
N HIS A 26 8.36 -3.11 6.95
CA HIS A 26 9.28 -3.75 7.89
C HIS A 26 9.01 -5.24 8.07
N ILE A 27 7.83 -5.72 7.67
CA ILE A 27 7.44 -7.12 7.70
C ILE A 27 7.86 -7.78 6.37
N LYS A 28 9.06 -8.34 6.33
CA LYS A 28 9.58 -9.02 5.12
C LYS A 28 8.70 -10.20 4.69
N SER A 29 8.35 -11.03 5.66
CA SER A 29 7.41 -12.14 5.50
C SER A 29 6.71 -12.39 6.82
N ALA A 30 5.44 -12.75 6.76
CA ALA A 30 4.67 -13.18 7.92
C ALA A 30 3.56 -14.15 7.52
N VAL A 31 2.96 -14.83 8.49
CA VAL A 31 1.76 -15.64 8.32
C VAL A 31 0.59 -14.87 8.92
N VAL A 32 -0.48 -14.66 8.16
CA VAL A 32 -1.71 -14.07 8.72
C VAL A 32 -2.29 -15.07 9.71
N SER A 33 -2.43 -14.67 10.97
CA SER A 33 -3.11 -15.48 11.99
C SER A 33 -4.59 -15.18 12.03
N GLU A 34 -4.95 -13.89 11.97
CA GLU A 34 -6.32 -13.42 12.09
C GLU A 34 -6.56 -12.26 11.13
N ILE A 35 -7.77 -12.21 10.58
CA ILE A 35 -8.28 -11.10 9.78
C ILE A 35 -9.73 -10.87 10.20
N VAL A 36 -10.11 -9.61 10.38
CA VAL A 36 -11.50 -9.25 10.71
C VAL A 36 -12.41 -9.46 9.50
N GLU A 37 -13.69 -9.70 9.78
CA GLU A 37 -14.70 -9.81 8.73
C GLU A 37 -14.97 -8.45 8.05
N PRO A 38 -15.58 -8.43 6.85
CA PRO A 38 -15.99 -7.17 6.22
C PRO A 38 -16.99 -6.41 7.09
N GLY A 39 -16.70 -5.14 7.37
CA GLY A 39 -17.52 -4.31 8.25
C GLY A 39 -17.04 -2.87 8.32
N GLU A 40 -17.64 -2.12 9.24
CA GLU A 40 -17.25 -0.74 9.54
C GLU A 40 -16.25 -0.72 10.68
N TYR A 41 -15.09 -0.11 10.44
CA TYR A 41 -13.99 0.00 11.39
C TYR A 41 -13.38 1.39 11.31
N THR A 42 -12.79 1.83 12.40
CA THR A 42 -11.98 3.03 12.46
C THR A 42 -10.54 2.75 12.00
N ILE A 43 -9.80 3.80 11.67
CA ILE A 43 -8.43 3.66 11.15
C ILE A 43 -7.42 3.09 12.17
N GLU A 44 -7.74 3.19 13.47
CA GLU A 44 -6.91 2.72 14.57
C GLU A 44 -7.26 1.28 14.99
N ASP A 45 -8.40 0.75 14.52
CA ASP A 45 -8.81 -0.61 14.83
C ASP A 45 -7.86 -1.63 14.19
N ILE A 46 -7.64 -2.72 14.92
CA ILE A 46 -6.79 -3.82 14.49
C ILE A 46 -7.60 -4.67 13.52
N LEU A 47 -7.13 -4.75 12.27
CA LEU A 47 -7.83 -5.49 11.21
C LEU A 47 -7.20 -6.84 10.91
N ALA A 48 -5.90 -6.97 11.12
CA ALA A 48 -5.19 -8.20 10.89
C ALA A 48 -4.08 -8.38 11.92
N THR A 49 -3.88 -9.62 12.36
CA THR A 49 -2.72 -10.03 13.15
C THR A 49 -1.86 -10.94 12.29
N VAL A 50 -0.56 -10.67 12.25
CA VAL A 50 0.41 -11.45 11.50
C VAL A 50 1.50 -11.99 12.42
N VAL A 51 1.91 -13.23 12.18
CA VAL A 51 2.97 -13.92 12.92
C VAL A 51 4.24 -13.87 12.08
N LEU A 52 5.27 -13.22 12.63
CA LEU A 52 6.59 -13.15 12.01
C LEU A 52 7.32 -14.50 12.14
N PRO A 53 8.38 -14.75 11.33
CA PRO A 53 9.15 -15.99 11.40
C PRO A 53 9.85 -16.22 12.75
N ASN A 54 10.05 -15.16 13.53
CA ASN A 54 10.60 -15.23 14.90
C ASN A 54 9.53 -15.57 15.97
N GLY A 55 8.28 -15.82 15.56
CA GLY A 55 7.16 -16.11 16.46
C GLY A 55 6.49 -14.88 17.07
N HIS A 56 6.99 -13.67 16.79
CA HIS A 56 6.37 -12.44 17.29
C HIS A 56 5.08 -12.14 16.52
N GLN A 57 4.03 -11.72 17.24
CA GLN A 57 2.77 -11.28 16.65
C GLN A 57 2.79 -9.78 16.44
N GLU A 58 2.33 -9.32 15.29
CA GLU A 58 2.22 -7.92 14.97
C GLU A 58 0.81 -7.59 14.47
N GLN A 59 0.27 -6.49 14.99
CA GLN A 59 -1.06 -6.02 14.69
C GLN A 59 -0.99 -4.98 13.56
N ILE A 60 -1.92 -5.10 12.62
CA ILE A 60 -2.01 -4.24 11.45
C ILE A 60 -3.35 -3.51 11.49
N CYS A 61 -3.28 -2.18 11.51
CA CYS A 61 -4.40 -1.27 11.37
C CYS A 61 -4.49 -0.75 9.93
N MET A 62 -5.51 0.05 9.59
CA MET A 62 -5.61 0.69 8.27
C MET A 62 -4.48 1.70 8.03
N LEU A 63 -4.04 2.39 9.08
CA LEU A 63 -3.02 3.44 8.99
C LEU A 63 -1.60 2.88 9.10
N GLN A 64 -0.67 3.54 8.41
CA GLN A 64 0.76 3.27 8.53
C GLN A 64 1.52 4.58 8.73
N ARG A 65 2.46 4.57 9.68
CA ARG A 65 3.38 5.69 9.87
C ARG A 65 4.64 5.46 9.05
N TRP A 66 5.07 6.48 8.32
CA TRP A 66 6.28 6.41 7.50
C TRP A 66 7.17 7.64 7.71
N PRO A 67 8.48 7.46 7.95
CA PRO A 67 9.41 8.58 8.10
C PRO A 67 9.52 9.41 6.82
N ILE A 68 9.25 10.71 6.91
CA ILE A 68 9.18 11.65 5.76
C ILE A 68 10.49 11.70 4.97
N ARG A 69 11.64 11.54 5.64
CA ARG A 69 12.97 11.63 5.02
C ARG A 69 13.44 10.34 4.34
N LEU A 70 12.68 9.24 4.45
CA LEU A 70 13.03 7.98 3.82
C LEU A 70 12.03 7.69 2.70
N PRO A 71 12.48 7.50 1.45
CA PRO A 71 11.57 7.11 0.38
C PRO A 71 10.95 5.75 0.69
N ARG A 72 9.67 5.57 0.36
CA ARG A 72 9.02 4.25 0.46
C ARG A 72 9.69 3.32 -0.56
N PRO A 73 10.04 2.08 -0.18
CA PRO A 73 10.69 1.17 -1.10
C PRO A 73 9.72 0.70 -2.17
N VAL A 74 10.30 0.37 -3.32
CA VAL A 74 9.62 -0.18 -4.49
C VAL A 74 10.40 -1.39 -4.98
N GLU A 75 9.71 -2.33 -5.63
CA GLU A 75 10.35 -3.56 -6.11
C GLU A 75 11.40 -3.28 -7.19
N LYS A 76 11.07 -2.42 -8.16
CA LYS A 76 11.98 -2.02 -9.24
C LYS A 76 11.61 -0.65 -9.80
N ARG A 77 12.64 0.07 -10.27
CA ARG A 77 12.45 1.30 -11.07
C ARG A 77 12.27 0.91 -12.53
N LEU A 78 11.09 1.17 -13.08
CA LEU A 78 10.79 0.89 -14.48
C LEU A 78 11.33 2.01 -15.38
N ALA A 79 11.69 1.65 -16.62
CA ALA A 79 11.96 2.63 -17.66
C ALA A 79 10.65 3.34 -18.06
N LEU A 80 10.72 4.64 -18.26
CA LEU A 80 9.57 5.50 -18.57
C LEU A 80 9.15 5.22 -20.02
N LYS A 81 7.99 4.57 -20.20
CA LYS A 81 7.48 4.15 -21.53
C LYS A 81 6.10 4.74 -21.85
N GLN A 82 5.34 5.11 -20.83
CA GLN A 82 3.98 5.61 -20.97
C GLN A 82 3.98 7.11 -20.67
N PRO A 83 3.49 7.96 -21.59
CA PRO A 83 3.41 9.38 -21.33
C PRO A 83 2.30 9.69 -20.31
N LEU A 84 2.55 10.68 -19.46
CA LEU A 84 1.54 11.28 -18.60
C LEU A 84 0.75 12.32 -19.40
N ILE A 85 -0.47 11.97 -19.79
CA ILE A 85 -1.34 12.85 -20.59
C ILE A 85 -1.81 14.03 -19.74
N THR A 86 -1.43 15.25 -20.14
CA THR A 86 -1.81 16.47 -19.43
C THR A 86 -3.03 17.17 -20.04
N GLY A 87 -3.36 16.88 -21.30
CA GLY A 87 -4.41 17.57 -22.06
C GLY A 87 -3.96 18.91 -22.64
N LEU A 88 -2.71 19.31 -22.42
CA LEU A 88 -2.12 20.54 -22.94
C LEU A 88 -1.27 20.22 -24.16
N ARG A 89 -1.70 20.70 -25.35
CA ARG A 89 -1.02 20.43 -26.62
C ARG A 89 0.48 20.70 -26.59
N VAL A 90 0.92 21.80 -25.98
CA VAL A 90 2.34 22.17 -25.90
C VAL A 90 3.15 21.11 -25.14
N ILE A 91 2.64 20.59 -24.02
CA ILE A 91 3.33 19.58 -23.22
C ILE A 91 3.23 18.23 -23.92
N ASP A 92 2.04 17.81 -24.32
CA ASP A 92 1.82 16.47 -24.85
C ASP A 92 2.49 16.24 -26.23
N THR A 93 2.75 17.31 -27.01
CA THR A 93 3.38 17.20 -28.34
C THR A 93 4.85 17.63 -28.39
N LEU A 94 5.24 18.71 -27.71
CA LEU A 94 6.59 19.27 -27.81
C LEU A 94 7.48 18.84 -26.64
N PHE A 95 6.90 18.63 -25.45
CA PHE A 95 7.64 18.34 -24.22
C PHE A 95 6.99 17.20 -23.41
N PRO A 96 6.88 15.98 -23.99
CA PRO A 96 6.14 14.90 -23.37
C PRO A 96 6.77 14.49 -22.04
N LEU A 97 5.92 14.32 -21.02
CA LEU A 97 6.29 13.82 -19.70
C LEU A 97 6.08 12.30 -19.67
N ALA A 98 7.04 11.55 -19.14
CA ALA A 98 6.96 10.11 -18.97
C ALA A 98 7.48 9.71 -17.59
#